data_AF-A0A7Z2QBT1-F1
#
_entry.id   AF-A0A7Z2QBT1-F1
#
_cell.length_a   1.000
_cell.length_b   1.000
_cell.length_c   1.000
_cell.angle_alpha   90.00
_cell.angle_beta   90.00
_cell.angle_gamma   90.00
#
_symmetry.space_group_name_H-M   'P 1'
#
loop_
_entity.id
_entity.type
_entity.pdbx_description
1 polymer ?
#
loop_
_entity_poly.entity_id
_entity_poly.type
_entity_poly.pdbx_seq_one_letter_code
_entity_poly.pdbx_strand_id
1 'polypeptide(L)'
;MQTINDVYDQLSLSNFEARSPLVLTHGDPHLENIFHYEEQIWFIDWEWAAIGSPLRDITILLQDIYDIELIHFVIKAYWKLLKEKQLNIIEEDYMKDFNYLYIDHITMMLAWEIHKHFQGFTNENSKKKNY
;
A
#
# COMPACT_ATOMS: atom_id res chain seq x y z
N MET A 1 27.85 9.93 -4.03
CA MET A 1 26.87 9.41 -3.06
C MET A 1 25.56 9.34 -3.83
N GLN A 2 25.09 8.15 -4.18
CA GLN A 2 23.78 8.02 -4.84
C GLN A 2 22.69 8.30 -3.81
N THR A 3 21.77 9.18 -4.16
CA THR A 3 20.59 9.55 -3.38
C THR A 3 19.43 8.62 -3.71
N ILE A 4 18.39 8.58 -2.87
CA ILE A 4 17.17 7.82 -3.18
C ILE A 4 16.50 8.31 -4.47
N ASN A 5 16.60 9.61 -4.76
CA ASN A 5 16.11 10.20 -6.01
C ASN A 5 16.84 9.62 -7.23
N ASP A 6 18.16 9.40 -7.15
CA ASP A 6 18.92 8.78 -8.24
C ASP A 6 18.47 7.35 -8.53
N VAL A 7 18.06 6.61 -7.48
CA VAL A 7 17.50 5.25 -7.62
C VAL A 7 16.10 5.30 -8.21
N TYR A 8 15.26 6.25 -7.76
CA TYR A 8 13.92 6.46 -8.30
C TYR A 8 13.98 6.82 -9.79
N ASP A 9 14.89 7.71 -10.19
CA ASP A 9 15.08 8.08 -11.59
C ASP A 9 15.61 6.90 -12.43
N GLN A 10 16.55 6.09 -11.92
CA GLN A 10 17.02 4.88 -12.59
C GLN A 10 15.93 3.84 -12.80
N LEU A 11 15.02 3.72 -11.83
CA LEU A 11 13.86 2.85 -11.91
C LEU A 11 12.69 3.50 -12.70
N SER A 12 12.91 4.69 -13.27
CA SER A 12 11.91 5.49 -13.98
C SER A 12 10.67 5.78 -13.14
N LEU A 13 10.84 5.86 -11.81
CA LEU A 13 9.72 5.98 -10.90
C LEU A 13 9.11 7.39 -10.92
N SER A 14 9.92 8.41 -11.16
CA SER A 14 9.53 9.82 -11.18
C SER A 14 8.49 10.19 -12.26
N ASN A 15 8.25 9.31 -13.24
CA ASN A 15 7.28 9.51 -14.32
C ASN A 15 6.14 8.47 -14.29
N PHE A 16 5.83 7.90 -13.13
CA PHE A 16 4.74 6.93 -13.03
C PHE A 16 3.38 7.56 -13.33
N GLU A 17 2.70 6.98 -14.30
CA GLU A 17 1.30 7.24 -14.59
C GLU A 17 0.55 5.92 -14.48
N ALA A 18 -0.44 5.87 -13.58
CA ALA A 18 -1.25 4.68 -13.38
C ALA A 18 -2.02 4.36 -14.67
N ARG A 19 -1.88 3.13 -15.16
CA ARG A 19 -2.54 2.64 -16.39
C ARG A 19 -3.87 1.97 -16.10
N SER A 20 -4.18 1.80 -14.81
CA SER A 20 -5.45 1.28 -14.32
C SER A 20 -6.53 2.38 -14.30
N PRO A 21 -7.81 2.00 -14.47
CA PRO A 21 -8.91 2.94 -14.30
C PRO A 21 -8.91 3.53 -12.89
N LEU A 22 -9.27 4.80 -12.78
CA LEU A 22 -9.35 5.49 -11.50
C LEU A 22 -10.60 5.06 -10.72
N VAL A 23 -10.42 4.74 -9.44
CA VAL A 23 -11.48 4.35 -8.51
C VAL A 23 -11.37 5.13 -7.21
N LEU A 24 -12.42 5.10 -6.39
CA LEU A 24 -12.30 5.55 -5.00
C LEU A 24 -11.43 4.55 -4.23
N THR A 25 -10.39 5.07 -3.57
CA THR A 25 -9.47 4.32 -2.72
C THR A 25 -9.59 4.81 -1.28
N HIS A 26 -9.44 3.91 -0.32
CA HIS A 26 -9.41 4.20 1.11
C HIS A 26 -8.19 5.03 1.49
N GLY A 27 -7.03 4.66 0.94
CA GLY A 27 -5.77 5.35 1.11
C GLY A 27 -4.97 5.03 2.37
N ASP A 28 -5.60 4.42 3.37
CA ASP A 28 -4.93 3.89 4.54
C ASP A 28 -5.49 2.52 5.00
N PRO A 29 -5.59 1.50 4.13
CA PRO A 29 -6.22 0.22 4.46
C PRO A 29 -5.29 -0.70 5.27
N HIS A 30 -4.62 -0.18 6.29
CA HIS A 30 -3.91 -1.01 7.27
C HIS A 30 -4.89 -1.90 8.04
N LEU A 31 -4.42 -3.05 8.52
CA LEU A 31 -5.27 -4.03 9.22
C LEU A 31 -5.94 -3.46 10.47
N GLU A 32 -5.38 -2.43 11.08
CA GLU A 32 -6.00 -1.70 12.21
C GLU A 32 -7.26 -0.91 11.81
N ASN A 33 -7.40 -0.57 10.53
CA ASN A 33 -8.55 0.14 9.95
C ASN A 33 -9.58 -0.81 9.32
N ILE A 34 -9.38 -2.13 9.41
CA ILE A 34 -10.25 -3.14 8.81
C ILE A 34 -10.88 -4.01 9.89
N PHE A 35 -12.22 -4.03 9.92
CA PHE A 35 -13.00 -4.81 10.88
C PHE A 35 -13.77 -5.90 10.16
N HIS A 36 -13.67 -7.12 10.70
CA HIS A 36 -14.51 -8.23 10.28
C HIS A 36 -15.59 -8.47 11.33
N TYR A 37 -16.85 -8.41 10.90
CA TYR A 37 -18.01 -8.72 11.74
C TYR A 37 -18.98 -9.60 10.96
N GLU A 38 -19.27 -10.78 11.51
CA GLU A 38 -20.03 -11.85 10.85
C GLU A 38 -19.41 -12.26 9.51
N GLU A 39 -20.03 -11.92 8.38
CA GLU A 39 -19.54 -12.17 7.00
C GLU A 39 -19.21 -10.86 6.26
N GLN A 40 -19.06 -9.75 6.99
CA GLN A 40 -18.86 -8.43 6.42
C GLN A 40 -17.50 -7.84 6.79
N ILE A 41 -16.91 -7.12 5.84
CA ILE A 41 -15.68 -6.35 6.03
C ILE A 41 -16.04 -4.86 6.03
N TRP A 42 -15.61 -4.17 7.07
CA TRP A 42 -15.83 -2.73 7.28
C TRP A 42 -14.49 -2.01 7.34
N PHE A 43 -14.44 -0.85 6.69
CA PHE A 43 -13.29 0.06 6.72
C PHE A 43 -13.65 1.31 7.51
N ILE A 44 -12.72 1.76 8.35
CA ILE A 44 -12.82 3.03 9.09
C ILE A 44 -11.63 3.92 8.73
N ASP A 45 -11.67 5.18 9.17
CA ASP A 45 -10.58 6.13 8.97
C ASP A 45 -10.33 6.52 7.50
N TRP A 46 -11.37 7.13 6.91
CA TRP A 46 -11.40 7.53 5.50
C TRP A 46 -10.69 8.87 5.22
N GLU A 47 -9.85 9.38 6.12
CA GLU A 47 -9.24 10.71 5.96
C GLU A 47 -8.26 10.81 4.77
N TRP A 48 -7.68 9.68 4.36
CA TRP A 48 -6.76 9.55 3.22
C TRP A 48 -7.42 9.09 1.92
N ALA A 49 -8.76 9.07 1.91
CA ALA A 49 -9.53 8.61 0.77
C ALA A 49 -9.35 9.53 -0.43
N ALA A 50 -9.11 8.93 -1.60
CA ALA A 50 -8.86 9.68 -2.83
C ALA A 50 -9.26 8.87 -4.07
N ILE A 51 -9.41 9.59 -5.18
CA ILE A 51 -9.50 8.95 -6.50
C ILE A 51 -8.08 8.55 -6.93
N GLY A 52 -7.87 7.27 -7.20
CA GLY A 52 -6.55 6.73 -7.53
C GLY A 52 -6.61 5.35 -8.19
N SER A 53 -5.44 4.75 -8.38
CA SER A 53 -5.36 3.38 -8.89
C SER A 53 -6.01 2.40 -7.90
N PRO A 54 -6.78 1.40 -8.36
CA PRO A 54 -7.26 0.30 -7.50
C PRO A 54 -6.12 -0.51 -6.87
N LEU A 55 -4.89 -0.36 -7.37
CA LEU A 55 -3.70 -0.98 -6.82
C LEU A 55 -3.14 -0.23 -5.61
N ARG A 56 -3.57 1.01 -5.37
CA ARG A 56 -3.09 1.81 -4.23
C ARG A 56 -3.39 1.09 -2.91
N ASP A 57 -4.65 0.77 -2.67
CA ASP A 57 -5.07 0.18 -1.40
C ASP A 57 -4.50 -1.22 -1.19
N ILE A 58 -4.50 -2.07 -2.23
CA ILE A 58 -4.00 -3.44 -2.09
C ILE A 58 -2.50 -3.48 -1.79
N THR A 59 -1.72 -2.56 -2.36
CA THR A 59 -0.28 -2.51 -2.13
C THR A 59 0.09 -1.93 -0.77
N ILE A 60 -0.77 -1.11 -0.15
CA ILE A 60 -0.64 -0.67 1.25
C ILE A 60 -1.03 -1.81 2.20
N LEU A 61 -2.20 -2.42 1.99
CA LEU A 61 -2.68 -3.53 2.83
C LEU A 61 -1.67 -4.67 2.92
N LEU A 62 -1.02 -5.01 1.80
CA LEU A 62 -0.03 -6.09 1.75
C LEU A 62 1.26 -5.79 2.53
N GLN A 63 1.52 -4.55 2.94
CA GLN A 63 2.68 -4.21 3.79
C GLN A 63 2.51 -4.74 5.22
N ASP A 64 1.28 -4.98 5.66
CA ASP A 64 0.97 -5.59 6.96
C ASP A 64 1.06 -7.13 6.93
N ILE A 65 1.31 -7.71 5.75
CA ILE A 65 1.33 -9.16 5.53
C ILE A 65 2.77 -9.65 5.38
N TYR A 66 3.18 -10.57 6.27
CA TYR A 66 4.54 -11.14 6.28
C TYR A 66 4.63 -12.55 5.67
N ASP A 67 3.70 -12.89 4.77
CA ASP A 67 3.64 -14.18 4.07
C ASP A 67 3.78 -13.97 2.56
N ILE A 68 4.92 -14.42 2.02
CA ILE A 68 5.28 -14.26 0.60
C ILE A 68 4.33 -15.05 -0.32
N GLU A 69 3.92 -16.25 0.09
CA GLU A 69 3.02 -17.07 -0.74
C GLU A 69 1.62 -16.44 -0.79
N LEU A 70 1.16 -15.88 0.33
CA LEU A 70 -0.08 -15.12 0.39
C LEU A 70 -0.01 -13.85 -0.46
N ILE A 71 1.08 -13.09 -0.40
CA ILE A 71 1.29 -11.91 -1.25
C ILE A 71 1.21 -12.31 -2.74
N HIS A 72 1.94 -13.34 -3.16
CA HIS A 72 1.90 -13.83 -4.55
C HIS A 72 0.51 -14.31 -4.97
N PHE A 73 -0.23 -14.95 -4.07
CA PHE A 73 -1.61 -15.34 -4.30
C PHE A 73 -2.50 -14.11 -4.51
N VAL A 74 -2.43 -13.11 -3.62
CA VAL A 74 -3.24 -11.89 -3.70
C VAL A 74 -2.98 -11.11 -4.98
N ILE A 75 -1.71 -10.98 -5.39
CA ILE A 75 -1.34 -10.33 -6.67
C ILE A 75 -2.11 -10.97 -7.84
N LYS A 76 -2.13 -12.30 -7.92
CA LYS A 76 -2.82 -13.01 -9.02
C LYS A 76 -4.34 -12.96 -8.88
N ALA A 77 -4.84 -13.11 -7.66
CA ALA A 77 -6.28 -13.11 -7.39
C ALA A 77 -6.91 -11.74 -7.67
N TYR A 78 -6.23 -10.66 -7.28
CA TYR A 78 -6.73 -9.30 -7.46
C TYR A 78 -6.76 -8.89 -8.93
N TRP A 79 -5.75 -9.26 -9.73
CA TRP A 79 -5.81 -9.06 -11.19
C TRP A 79 -7.03 -9.73 -11.83
N LYS A 80 -7.29 -10.99 -11.47
CA LYS A 80 -8.47 -11.72 -11.95
C LYS A 80 -9.77 -11.03 -11.53
N LEU A 81 -9.85 -10.57 -10.28
CA LEU A 81 -11.01 -9.84 -9.78
C LEU A 81 -11.25 -8.54 -10.56
N LEU A 82 -10.21 -7.74 -10.82
CA LEU A 82 -10.34 -6.51 -11.62
C LEU A 82 -10.86 -6.82 -13.02
N LYS A 83 -10.35 -7.89 -13.66
CA LYS A 83 -10.83 -8.35 -14.96
C LYS A 83 -12.31 -8.79 -14.92
N GLU A 84 -12.72 -9.54 -13.89
CA GLU A 84 -14.12 -9.93 -13.68
C GLU A 84 -15.04 -8.73 -13.48
N LYS A 85 -14.55 -7.67 -12.82
CA LYS A 85 -15.26 -6.40 -12.62
C LYS A 85 -15.17 -5.45 -13.82
N GLN A 86 -14.63 -5.90 -14.96
CA GLN A 86 -14.49 -5.12 -16.20
C GLN A 86 -13.60 -3.87 -16.04
N LEU A 87 -12.77 -3.83 -15.00
CA LEU A 87 -11.69 -2.85 -14.83
C LEU A 87 -10.47 -3.34 -15.62
N ASN A 88 -10.65 -3.43 -16.93
CA ASN A 88 -9.73 -4.09 -17.84
C ASN A 88 -8.36 -3.40 -17.83
N ILE A 89 -7.37 -4.10 -17.24
CA ILE A 89 -5.96 -3.77 -17.31
C ILE A 89 -5.22 -4.98 -17.88
N ILE A 90 -4.30 -4.75 -18.81
CA ILE A 90 -3.46 -5.80 -19.37
C ILE A 90 -2.56 -6.33 -18.25
N GLU A 91 -2.35 -7.64 -18.18
CA GLU A 91 -1.58 -8.28 -17.11
C GLU A 91 -0.18 -7.67 -16.94
N GLU A 92 0.49 -7.34 -18.05
CA GLU A 92 1.81 -6.71 -18.01
C GLU A 92 1.79 -5.32 -17.34
N ASP A 93 0.77 -4.50 -17.66
CA ASP A 93 0.61 -3.19 -17.04
C ASP A 93 0.20 -3.30 -15.57
N TYR A 94 -0.67 -4.25 -15.24
CA TYR A 94 -1.02 -4.57 -13.87
C TYR A 94 0.21 -4.92 -13.04
N MET A 95 1.08 -5.80 -13.54
CA MET A 95 2.29 -6.21 -12.83
C MET A 95 3.29 -5.06 -12.68
N LYS A 96 3.44 -4.21 -13.71
CA LYS A 96 4.30 -3.02 -13.63
C LYS A 96 3.78 -2.04 -12.58
N ASP A 97 2.49 -1.70 -12.63
CA ASP A 97 1.89 -0.75 -11.71
C ASP A 97 1.86 -1.29 -10.27
N PHE A 98 1.60 -2.59 -10.09
CA PHE A 98 1.66 -3.24 -8.78
C PHE A 98 3.07 -3.15 -8.19
N ASN A 99 4.09 -3.56 -8.95
CA ASN A 99 5.48 -3.54 -8.47
C ASN A 99 5.94 -2.12 -8.13
N TYR A 100 5.55 -1.15 -8.96
CA TYR A 100 5.81 0.26 -8.69
C TYR A 100 5.23 0.68 -7.34
N LEU A 101 3.91 0.52 -7.17
CA LEU A 101 3.20 1.02 -5.99
C LEU A 101 3.61 0.26 -4.73
N TYR A 102 3.94 -1.03 -4.86
CA TYR A 102 4.45 -1.82 -3.74
C TYR A 102 5.80 -1.32 -3.23
N ILE A 103 6.71 -0.91 -4.14
CA ILE A 103 8.01 -0.31 -3.80
C ILE A 103 7.84 1.13 -3.25
N ASP A 104 6.92 1.89 -3.81
CA ASP A 104 6.63 3.26 -3.36
C ASP A 104 6.08 3.24 -1.92
N HIS A 105 5.08 2.40 -1.64
CA HIS A 105 4.47 2.31 -0.32
C HIS A 105 5.39 1.72 0.75
N ILE A 106 6.22 0.72 0.43
CA ILE A 106 7.22 0.23 1.40
C ILE A 106 8.24 1.34 1.73
N THR A 107 8.62 2.17 0.76
CA THR A 107 9.52 3.30 1.00
C THR A 107 8.85 4.37 1.87
N MET A 108 7.59 4.71 1.57
CA MET A 108 6.78 5.64 2.35
C MET A 108 6.66 5.18 3.81
N MET A 109 6.30 3.92 4.04
CA MET A 109 6.17 3.35 5.39
C MET A 109 7.49 3.33 6.14
N LEU A 110 8.59 2.96 5.48
CA LEU A 110 9.92 2.99 6.09
C LEU A 110 10.29 4.41 6.53
N ALA A 111 10.06 5.41 5.67
CA ALA A 111 10.31 6.81 6.01
C ALA A 111 9.44 7.27 7.20
N TRP A 112 8.18 6.83 7.25
CA TRP A 112 7.26 7.10 8.35
C TRP A 112 7.74 6.50 9.67
N GLU A 113 8.17 5.24 9.69
CA GLU A 113 8.70 4.58 10.88
C GLU A 113 10.01 5.23 11.38
N ILE A 114 10.90 5.60 10.46
CA ILE A 114 12.12 6.35 10.78
C ILE A 114 11.76 7.70 11.41
N HIS A 115 10.76 8.40 10.86
CA HIS A 115 10.30 9.67 11.42
C HIS A 115 9.74 9.50 12.83
N LYS A 116 8.89 8.49 13.08
CA LYS A 116 8.36 8.16 14.42
C LYS A 116 9.48 7.92 15.42
N HIS A 117 10.53 7.20 15.00
CA HIS A 117 11.70 6.94 15.85
C HIS A 117 12.37 8.24 16.29
N PHE A 118 12.65 9.15 15.36
CA PHE A 118 13.28 10.44 15.68
C PHE A 118 12.38 11.40 16.48
N GLN A 119 11.05 11.26 16.38
CA GLN A 119 10.11 11.99 17.24
C GLN A 119 9.96 11.37 18.65
N GLY A 120 10.62 10.24 18.93
CA GLY A 120 10.62 9.60 20.24
C GLY A 120 9.38 8.75 20.53
N PHE A 121 8.51 8.50 19.54
CA PHE A 121 7.34 7.63 19.71
C PHE A 121 7.70 6.15 19.97
N THR A 122 8.93 5.74 19.61
CA THR A 122 9.44 4.38 19.83
C THR A 122 10.15 4.22 21.18
N ASN A 123 10.27 5.27 22.01
CA ASN A 123 10.93 5.15 23.31
C ASN A 123 10.01 4.45 24.32
N GLU A 124 10.29 3.18 24.63
CA GLU A 124 9.58 2.37 25.64
C GLU A 124 9.52 3.01 27.04
N ASN A 125 10.41 3.96 27.34
CA ASN A 125 10.41 4.69 28.61
C ASN A 125 9.21 5.65 28.79
N SER A 126 8.45 5.95 27.74
CA SER A 126 7.22 6.76 27.83
C SER A 126 6.00 5.94 28.30
N LYS A 127 6.00 4.62 28.13
CA LYS A 127 4.89 3.72 28.52
C LYS A 127 4.86 3.37 30.02
N LYS A 128 5.87 3.76 30.80
CA LYS A 128 5.98 3.47 32.25
C LYS A 128 5.33 4.51 33.18
N LYS A 129 4.64 5.54 32.67
CA LYS A 129 4.09 6.63 33.51
C LYS A 129 2.58 6.57 33.81
N ASN A 130 1.84 5.60 33.28
CA ASN A 130 0.39 5.51 33.48
C ASN A 130 -0.07 4.13 33.96
N TYR A 131 0.49 3.66 35.08
CA TYR A 131 -0.14 2.66 35.94
C TYR A 131 0.05 3.06 37.40
#